data_AF-A0A355RBA9-F1
#
_entry.id   AF-A0A355RBA9-F1
#
_cell.length_a   1.000
_cell.length_b   1.000
_cell.length_c   1.000
_cell.angle_alpha   90.00
_cell.angle_beta   90.00
_cell.angle_gamma   90.00
#
_symmetry.space_group_name_H-M   'P 1'
#
loop_
_entity.id
_entity.type
_entity.pdbx_description
1 polymer ?
#
loop_
_entity_poly.entity_id
_entity_poly.type
_entity_poly.pdbx_seq_one_letter_code
_entity_poly.pdbx_strand_id
1 'polypeptide(L)'
;RDQEIWNCLAKPDAPGEHILLIGHVYDGNGHLVRDSFLEVWQADANGEYQDAYNLENAFNSFGRTATTFDAGEWTLQTVKPGVV
;
A
#
# COMPACT_ATOMS: atom_id res chain seq x y z
N ARG A 1 7.17 12.43 -14.16
CA ARG A 1 6.22 11.46 -14.75
C ARG A 1 4.84 12.02 -14.48
N ASP A 2 3.90 11.95 -15.42
CA ASP A 2 2.58 12.57 -15.26
C ASP A 2 1.67 11.80 -14.31
N GLN A 3 2.08 10.59 -13.93
CA GLN A 3 1.37 9.72 -13.01
C GLN A 3 2.34 9.17 -11.97
N GLU A 4 1.95 9.28 -10.71
CA GLU A 4 2.71 8.75 -9.58
C GLU A 4 2.01 7.52 -8.99
N ILE A 5 2.81 6.62 -8.40
CA ILE A 5 2.35 5.38 -7.78
C ILE A 5 1.96 5.70 -6.34
N TRP A 6 0.67 5.52 -6.00
CA TRP A 6 0.09 5.94 -4.73
C TRP A 6 -0.12 4.78 -3.76
N ASN A 7 -0.77 5.10 -2.63
CA ASN A 7 -1.10 4.17 -1.56
C ASN A 7 -2.46 3.45 -1.76
N CYS A 8 -3.03 3.51 -2.96
CA CYS A 8 -4.28 2.83 -3.32
C CYS A 8 -3.96 1.72 -4.34
N LEU A 9 -3.92 0.48 -3.87
CA LEU A 9 -3.61 -0.69 -4.69
C LEU A 9 -4.87 -1.29 -5.32
N ALA A 10 -6.03 -1.14 -4.67
CA ALA A 10 -7.29 -1.75 -5.07
C ALA A 10 -8.36 -0.70 -5.37
N LYS A 11 -8.91 -0.72 -6.58
CA LYS A 11 -10.12 0.03 -6.95
C LYS A 11 -11.36 -0.62 -6.35
N PRO A 12 -12.50 0.09 -6.24
CA PRO A 12 -13.73 -0.46 -5.66
C PRO A 12 -14.24 -1.76 -6.31
N ASP A 13 -13.89 -2.01 -7.57
CA ASP A 13 -14.24 -3.22 -8.33
C ASP A 13 -13.22 -4.36 -8.22
N ALA A 14 -12.12 -4.18 -7.50
CA ALA A 14 -11.14 -5.23 -7.24
C ALA A 14 -11.76 -6.37 -6.40
N PRO A 15 -11.55 -7.63 -6.78
CA PRO A 15 -12.02 -8.77 -6.00
C PRO A 15 -11.26 -8.90 -4.68
N GLY A 16 -11.96 -9.34 -3.63
CA GLY A 16 -11.37 -9.60 -2.32
C GLY A 16 -11.98 -8.78 -1.18
N GLU A 17 -11.50 -9.03 0.03
CA GLU A 17 -11.86 -8.25 1.21
C GLU A 17 -11.06 -6.94 1.21
N HIS A 18 -11.74 -5.82 0.97
CA HIS A 18 -11.14 -4.48 1.01
C HIS A 18 -10.76 -4.11 2.45
N ILE A 19 -9.50 -3.72 2.64
CA ILE A 19 -8.93 -3.39 3.95
C ILE A 19 -8.09 -2.11 3.88
N LEU A 20 -8.00 -1.44 5.03
CA LEU A 20 -7.09 -0.33 5.26
C LEU A 20 -5.95 -0.80 6.17
N LEU A 21 -4.72 -0.66 5.71
CA LEU A 21 -3.54 -0.81 6.54
C LEU A 21 -3.10 0.57 7.01
N ILE A 22 -2.81 0.69 8.30
CA ILE A 22 -2.28 1.90 8.93
C ILE A 22 -1.10 1.54 9.84
N GLY A 23 -0.18 2.47 10.03
CA GLY A 23 0.92 2.24 10.96
C GLY A 23 1.82 3.46 11.16
N HIS A 24 2.75 3.30 12.10
CA HIS A 24 3.78 4.27 12.42
C HIS A 24 5.15 3.63 12.26
N VAL A 25 6.17 4.45 12.00
CA VAL A 25 7.58 4.04 12.02
C VAL A 25 8.25 4.68 13.23
N TYR A 26 9.01 3.89 13.99
CA TYR A 26 9.72 4.35 15.18
C TYR A 26 11.22 4.14 15.02
N ASP A 27 12.02 5.08 15.51
CA ASP A 27 13.48 4.94 15.61
C ASP A 27 13.88 4.08 16.84
N GLY A 28 15.18 3.85 17.02
CA GLY A 28 15.70 3.06 18.15
C GLY A 28 15.47 3.68 19.54
N ASN A 29 15.06 4.95 19.61
CA ASN A 29 14.72 5.64 20.85
C ASN A 29 13.20 5.67 21.12
N GLY A 30 12.38 5.13 20.21
CA GLY A 30 10.93 5.15 20.30
C GLY A 30 10.29 6.46 19.81
N HIS A 31 11.03 7.32 19.09
CA HIS A 31 10.46 8.51 18.46
C HIS A 31 9.86 8.18 17.09
N LEU A 32 8.81 8.92 16.71
CA LEU A 32 8.20 8.81 15.39
C LEU A 32 9.15 9.28 14.28
N VAL A 33 9.29 8.46 13.25
CA VAL A 33 9.98 8.81 12.00
C VAL A 33 8.97 9.39 11.01
N ARG A 34 8.99 10.71 10.87
CA ARG A 34 7.98 11.49 10.12
C ARG A 34 8.35 11.77 8.66
N ASP A 35 9.43 11.15 8.19
CA ASP A 35 9.99 11.26 6.84
C ASP A 35 10.22 9.88 6.20
N SER A 36 9.51 8.86 6.70
CA SER A 36 9.60 7.50 6.14
C SER A 36 8.87 7.41 4.81
N PHE A 37 9.48 6.69 3.87
CA PHE A 37 8.89 6.27 2.62
C PHE A 37 8.87 4.74 2.57
N LEU A 38 7.71 4.16 2.27
CA LEU A 38 7.46 2.73 2.29
C LEU A 38 7.01 2.24 0.91
N GLU A 39 7.58 1.12 0.47
CA GLU A 39 7.12 0.37 -0.70
C GLU A 39 6.50 -0.95 -0.23
N VAL A 40 5.38 -1.34 -0.83
CA VAL A 40 4.67 -2.58 -0.51
C VAL A 40 4.52 -3.42 -1.76
N TRP A 41 4.69 -4.73 -1.59
CA TRP A 41 4.48 -5.74 -2.62
C TRP A 41 3.68 -6.91 -2.04
N GLN A 42 2.49 -7.20 -2.60
CA GLN A 42 1.63 -8.29 -2.14
C GLN A 42 0.94 -9.03 -3.29
N ALA A 43 0.51 -10.26 -3.04
CA ALA A 43 -0.42 -10.96 -3.91
C ALA A 43 -1.82 -10.32 -3.86
N ASP A 44 -2.63 -10.58 -4.89
CA ASP A 44 -4.05 -10.27 -4.91
C ASP A 44 -4.86 -11.23 -4.03
N ALA A 45 -6.19 -11.10 -4.03
CA ALA A 45 -7.09 -11.92 -3.22
C ALA A 45 -7.06 -13.42 -3.57
N ASN A 46 -6.57 -13.79 -4.76
CA ASN A 46 -6.43 -15.17 -5.23
C ASN A 46 -5.03 -15.75 -4.96
N GLY A 47 -4.10 -14.96 -4.42
CA GLY A 47 -2.72 -15.39 -4.22
C GLY A 47 -1.81 -15.17 -5.42
N GLU A 48 -2.24 -14.36 -6.41
CA GLU A 48 -1.47 -14.10 -7.62
C GLU A 48 -0.75 -12.73 -7.55
N TYR A 49 0.49 -12.69 -8.00
CA TYR A 49 1.25 -11.43 -8.09
C TYR A 49 1.03 -10.76 -9.44
N GLN A 50 0.49 -9.54 -9.43
CA GLN A 50 0.21 -8.73 -10.61
C GLN A 50 1.42 -7.80 -10.90
N ASP A 51 2.38 -8.29 -11.69
CA ASP A 51 3.65 -7.62 -12.01
C ASP A 51 3.56 -6.56 -13.13
N ALA A 52 2.54 -6.67 -13.99
CA ALA A 52 2.21 -5.69 -15.01
C ALA A 52 1.48 -4.47 -14.41
N TYR A 53 2.24 -3.57 -13.77
CA TYR A 53 1.68 -2.36 -13.18
C TYR A 53 0.99 -1.45 -14.21
N ASN A 54 -0.27 -1.09 -13.95
CA ASN A 54 -1.03 -0.13 -14.73
C ASN A 54 -2.10 0.53 -13.85
N LEU A 55 -2.24 1.85 -13.91
CA LEU A 55 -3.29 2.58 -13.16
C LEU A 55 -4.71 2.21 -13.61
N GLU A 56 -4.86 1.63 -14.79
CA GLU A 56 -6.14 1.11 -15.29
C GLU A 56 -6.53 -0.21 -14.61
N ASN A 57 -5.59 -0.97 -14.06
CA ASN A 57 -5.88 -2.23 -13.38
C ASN A 57 -6.84 -2.03 -12.21
N ALA A 58 -7.71 -3.01 -11.97
CA ALA A 58 -8.55 -3.05 -10.76
C ALA A 58 -7.68 -3.22 -9.50
N PHE A 59 -6.60 -4.00 -9.60
CA PHE A 59 -5.63 -4.21 -8.53
C PHE A 59 -4.20 -4.12 -9.06
N ASN A 60 -3.30 -3.48 -8.30
CA ASN A 60 -1.87 -3.53 -8.51
C ASN A 60 -1.18 -4.13 -7.29
N SER A 61 -0.28 -5.08 -7.50
CA SER A 61 0.49 -5.71 -6.42
C SER A 61 1.51 -4.78 -5.76
N PHE A 62 1.86 -3.67 -6.43
CA PHE A 62 2.82 -2.68 -5.96
C PHE A 62 2.13 -1.37 -5.55
N GLY A 63 2.58 -0.79 -4.43
CA GLY A 63 2.19 0.57 -4.05
C GLY A 63 3.22 1.24 -3.15
N ARG A 64 3.02 2.53 -2.95
CA ARG A 64 3.92 3.41 -2.18
C ARG A 64 3.13 4.26 -1.22
N THR A 65 3.68 4.47 -0.04
CA THR A 65 3.09 5.35 0.98
C THR A 65 4.20 6.05 1.76
N ALA A 66 3.84 7.08 2.50
CA ALA A 66 4.77 7.84 3.32
C ALA A 66 4.12 8.19 4.65
N THR A 67 4.94 8.40 5.68
CA THR A 67 4.42 8.92 6.95
C THR A 67 4.05 10.39 6.80
N THR A 68 2.92 10.78 7.40
CA THR A 68 2.50 12.19 7.44
C THR A 68 3.38 12.98 8.40
N PHE A 69 3.67 14.25 8.08
CA PHE A 69 4.48 15.10 8.96
C PHE A 69 3.84 15.33 10.33
N ASP A 70 2.51 15.36 10.42
CA ASP A 70 1.76 15.75 11.62
C ASP A 70 1.46 14.57 12.57
N ALA A 71 1.01 13.44 12.02
CA ALA A 71 0.68 12.26 12.81
C ALA A 71 1.81 11.22 12.81
N GLY A 72 2.70 11.22 11.81
CA GLY A 72 3.69 10.15 11.62
C GLY A 72 3.06 8.83 11.15
N GLU A 73 1.78 8.86 10.76
CA GLU A 73 1.03 7.69 10.29
C GLU A 73 1.17 7.54 8.77
N TRP A 74 1.34 6.31 8.30
CA TRP A 74 1.18 5.93 6.90
C TRP A 74 -0.12 5.14 6.73
N THR A 75 -0.71 5.21 5.53
CA THR A 75 -1.95 4.46 5.19
C THR A 75 -1.82 3.78 3.84
N LEU A 76 -2.50 2.65 3.65
CA LEU A 76 -2.55 1.92 2.39
C LEU A 76 -3.90 1.22 2.20
N GLN A 77 -4.56 1.46 1.06
CA GLN A 77 -5.85 0.88 0.68
C GLN A 77 -5.61 -0.30 -0.26
N THR A 78 -6.03 -1.49 0.13
CA THR A 78 -5.75 -2.73 -0.60
C THR A 78 -6.82 -3.78 -0.33
N VAL A 79 -6.64 -4.98 -0.88
CA VAL A 79 -7.40 -6.18 -0.50
C VAL A 79 -6.53 -7.12 0.34
N LYS A 80 -7.17 -7.89 1.21
CA LYS A 80 -6.49 -8.95 1.97
C LYS A 80 -5.91 -9.99 1.00
N PRO A 81 -4.60 -10.26 1.04
CA PRO A 81 -3.97 -11.17 0.09
C PRO A 81 -4.43 -12.61 0.30
N GLY A 82 -4.54 -13.35 -0.79
CA GLY A 82 -4.69 -14.79 -0.79
C GLY A 82 -3.39 -15.51 -0.38
N VAL A 83 -3.49 -16.82 -0.18
CA VAL A 83 -2.32 -17.68 0.03
C VAL A 83 -1.59 -17.87 -1.29
N VAL A 84 -0.26 -17.79 -1.27
CA VAL A 84 0.66 -18.04 -2.41
C VAL A 84 1.12 -19.49 -2.42
#